data_AF-X1U5T2-F1
#
_entry.id   AF-X1U5T2-F1
#
_cell.length_a   1.000
_cell.length_b   1.000
_cell.length_c   1.000
_cell.angle_alpha   90.00
_cell.angle_beta   90.00
_cell.angle_gamma   90.00
#
_symmetry.space_group_name_H-M   'P 1'
#
loop_
_entity.id
_entity.type
_entity.pdbx_description
1 polymer ?
#
loop_
_entity_poly.entity_id
_entity_poly.type
_entity_poly.pdbx_seq_one_letter_code
_entity_poly.pdbx_strand_id
1 'polypeptide(L)'
;MIPLKVFFAFAYVIYTGALLGLIFVLLQDNGGASERWISLGGLRLQPSEFAKIAIVLALARYLSQCKIQNNKLKDFIIVFIMVAIPVYLIKEQPDLGTSLVFLSLIIPLLYWAGIQPFTLFVLISPFLSVITSFQFIFFLCWMLIMTGVLYLSKKRLVVVMGLFLANIIVGFITPELWNNLEDYQKQRIKILFDPHQDARGTGYQVIQSMNAIGSGGSAGKGFLKGTQTQLRFLPEQNTDFIFSVLGEEFGFVGISTVFLLFFLLINRMISAAVNARNQFE
;
A
#
# COMPACT_ATOMS: atom_id res chain seq x y z
N MET A 1 -19.81 -20.43 -14.46
CA MET A 1 -18.77 -19.37 -14.39
C MET A 1 -19.27 -18.16 -15.16
N ILE A 2 -19.24 -16.97 -14.55
CA ILE A 2 -19.58 -15.72 -15.26
C ILE A 2 -18.49 -15.47 -16.31
N PRO A 3 -18.83 -15.17 -17.58
CA PRO A 3 -17.82 -14.96 -18.62
C PRO A 3 -17.01 -13.67 -18.36
N LEU A 4 -15.69 -13.72 -18.56
CA LEU A 4 -14.78 -12.59 -18.32
C LEU A 4 -15.12 -11.34 -19.13
N LYS A 5 -15.74 -11.52 -20.31
CA LYS A 5 -16.30 -10.44 -21.13
C LYS A 5 -17.35 -9.58 -20.40
N VAL A 6 -18.08 -10.15 -19.44
CA VAL A 6 -19.03 -9.42 -18.60
C VAL A 6 -18.27 -8.51 -17.65
N PHE A 7 -17.26 -9.01 -16.95
CA PHE A 7 -16.40 -8.18 -16.10
C PHE A 7 -15.70 -7.07 -16.89
N PHE A 8 -15.26 -7.38 -18.12
CA PHE A 8 -14.72 -6.38 -19.03
C PHE A 8 -15.75 -5.30 -19.34
N ALA A 9 -16.96 -5.67 -19.79
CA ALA A 9 -18.01 -4.74 -20.18
C ALA A 9 -18.47 -3.84 -19.01
N PHE A 10 -18.59 -4.40 -17.82
CA PHE A 10 -19.07 -3.70 -16.64
C PHE A 10 -17.96 -3.02 -15.82
N ALA A 11 -16.67 -3.12 -16.19
CA ALA A 11 -15.57 -2.59 -15.38
C ALA A 11 -15.74 -1.11 -15.00
N TYR A 12 -16.13 -0.24 -15.95
CA TYR A 12 -16.37 1.17 -15.66
C TYR A 12 -17.66 1.42 -14.86
N VAL A 13 -18.68 0.58 -15.03
CA VAL A 13 -19.91 0.63 -14.23
C VAL A 13 -19.63 0.23 -12.78
N ILE A 14 -18.82 -0.81 -12.57
CA ILE A 14 -18.38 -1.26 -11.25
C ILE A 14 -17.53 -0.18 -10.58
N TYR A 15 -16.62 0.46 -11.32
CA TYR A 15 -15.80 1.56 -10.83
C TYR A 15 -16.62 2.79 -10.43
N THR A 16 -17.53 3.24 -11.30
CA THR A 16 -18.43 4.36 -10.99
C THR A 16 -19.35 4.04 -9.81
N GLY A 17 -19.89 2.82 -9.73
CA GLY A 17 -20.66 2.36 -8.58
C GLY A 17 -19.84 2.34 -7.29
N ALA A 18 -18.58 1.93 -7.34
CA ALA A 18 -17.68 1.97 -6.18
C ALA A 18 -17.38 3.40 -5.72
N LEU A 19 -17.18 4.33 -6.66
CA LEU A 19 -17.02 5.75 -6.35
C LEU A 19 -18.27 6.33 -5.69
N LEU A 20 -19.46 6.00 -6.21
CA LEU A 20 -20.72 6.41 -5.60
C LEU A 20 -20.88 5.84 -4.19
N GLY A 21 -20.42 4.60 -3.94
CA GLY A 21 -20.37 4.01 -2.60
C GLY A 21 -19.44 4.77 -1.64
N LEU A 22 -18.26 5.20 -2.11
CA LEU A 22 -17.35 6.04 -1.33
C LEU A 22 -17.95 7.41 -1.01
N ILE A 23 -18.59 8.04 -2.00
CA ILE A 23 -19.28 9.34 -1.82
C ILE A 23 -20.45 9.19 -0.86
N PHE A 24 -21.26 8.13 -0.98
CA PHE A 24 -22.39 7.87 -0.09
C PHE A 24 -21.94 7.81 1.37
N VAL A 25 -20.82 7.14 1.63
CA VAL A 25 -20.26 7.03 2.98
C VAL A 25 -19.75 8.37 3.51
N LEU A 26 -19.15 9.22 2.66
CA LEU A 26 -18.75 10.58 3.05
C LEU A 26 -19.93 11.47 3.43
N LEU A 27 -21.11 11.27 2.83
CA LEU A 27 -22.31 12.03 3.14
C LEU A 27 -22.98 11.59 4.45
N GLN A 28 -22.64 10.40 4.95
CA GLN A 28 -23.21 9.84 6.16
C GLN A 28 -22.35 10.27 7.37
N ASP A 29 -22.47 11.55 7.71
CA ASP A 29 -21.72 12.27 8.75
C ASP A 29 -21.95 11.62 10.13
N ASN A 30 -20.99 10.84 10.61
CA ASN A 30 -21.12 10.03 11.84
C ASN A 30 -19.92 10.18 12.81
N GLY A 31 -19.02 11.14 12.59
CA GLY A 31 -18.01 11.64 13.52
C GLY A 31 -16.90 10.67 13.98
N GLY A 32 -16.66 9.53 13.33
CA GLY A 32 -15.62 8.58 13.78
C GLY A 32 -15.36 7.37 12.87
N ALA A 33 -14.57 6.39 13.31
CA ALA A 33 -14.20 5.18 12.54
C ALA A 33 -15.39 4.35 12.00
N SER A 34 -16.61 4.65 12.47
CA SER A 34 -17.89 4.16 11.93
C SER A 34 -18.23 4.75 10.56
N GLU A 35 -17.58 5.84 10.13
CA GLU A 35 -17.71 6.49 8.82
C GLU A 35 -17.02 5.71 7.69
N ARG A 36 -16.50 4.50 7.95
CA ARG A 36 -15.88 3.66 6.89
C ARG A 36 -16.73 2.46 6.50
N TRP A 37 -17.76 2.17 7.28
CA TRP A 37 -18.52 0.94 7.20
C TRP A 37 -19.99 1.23 6.95
N ILE A 38 -20.53 0.67 5.87
CA ILE A 38 -21.98 0.60 5.66
C ILE A 38 -22.48 -0.59 6.48
N SER A 39 -23.31 -0.33 7.48
CA SER A 39 -23.97 -1.38 8.25
C SER A 39 -25.38 -1.64 7.70
N LEU A 40 -25.58 -2.81 7.11
CA LEU A 40 -26.86 -3.27 6.57
C LEU A 40 -27.30 -4.51 7.33
N GLY A 41 -28.22 -4.34 8.28
CA GLY A 41 -28.89 -5.46 8.96
C GLY A 41 -27.96 -6.51 9.56
N GLY A 42 -26.82 -6.09 10.13
CA GLY A 42 -25.81 -6.98 10.72
C GLY A 42 -24.58 -7.23 9.85
N LEU A 43 -24.61 -6.91 8.55
CA LEU A 43 -23.43 -6.93 7.68
C LEU A 43 -22.72 -5.58 7.73
N ARG A 44 -21.41 -5.61 7.98
CA ARG A 44 -20.54 -4.43 7.87
C ARG A 44 -19.74 -4.54 6.58
N LEU A 45 -19.99 -3.64 5.63
CA LEU A 45 -19.28 -3.59 4.36
C LEU A 45 -18.44 -2.34 4.28
N GLN A 46 -17.16 -2.49 3.96
CA GLN A 46 -16.24 -1.37 3.76
C GLN A 46 -16.15 -1.04 2.27
N PRO A 47 -16.64 0.11 1.78
CA PRO A 47 -16.65 0.41 0.35
C PRO A 47 -15.26 0.55 -0.27
N SER A 48 -14.24 0.94 0.51
CA SER A 48 -12.86 1.06 0.01
C SER A 48 -12.28 -0.31 -0.40
N GLU A 49 -12.69 -1.40 0.24
CA GLU A 49 -12.31 -2.77 -0.16
C GLU A 49 -12.88 -3.12 -1.53
N PHE A 50 -14.16 -2.81 -1.76
CA PHE A 50 -14.79 -3.01 -3.07
C PHE A 50 -14.17 -2.10 -4.15
N ALA A 51 -13.88 -0.86 -3.79
CA ALA A 51 -13.26 0.10 -4.69
C ALA A 51 -11.86 -0.35 -5.17
N LYS A 52 -11.08 -1.08 -4.36
CA LYS A 52 -9.78 -1.66 -4.79
C LYS A 52 -9.96 -2.68 -5.92
N ILE A 53 -10.97 -3.53 -5.83
CA ILE A 53 -11.27 -4.50 -6.89
C ILE A 53 -11.77 -3.77 -8.14
N ALA A 54 -12.65 -2.77 -7.95
CA ALA A 54 -13.22 -1.99 -9.02
C ALA A 54 -12.17 -1.20 -9.83
N ILE A 55 -11.21 -0.55 -9.15
CA ILE A 55 -10.12 0.19 -9.82
C ILE A 55 -9.19 -0.76 -10.58
N VAL A 56 -8.88 -1.94 -10.04
CA VAL A 56 -8.06 -2.94 -10.73
C VAL A 56 -8.73 -3.38 -12.03
N LEU A 57 -10.04 -3.66 -12.01
CA LEU A 57 -10.79 -4.04 -13.22
C LEU A 57 -10.86 -2.89 -14.24
N ALA A 58 -11.13 -1.66 -13.78
CA ALA A 58 -11.24 -0.51 -14.66
C ALA A 58 -9.89 -0.13 -15.30
N LEU A 59 -8.81 -0.19 -14.53
CA LEU A 59 -7.45 0.01 -15.04
C LEU A 59 -7.03 -1.12 -15.96
N ALA A 60 -7.27 -2.38 -15.62
CA ALA A 60 -6.96 -3.51 -16.49
C ALA A 60 -7.67 -3.36 -17.84
N ARG A 61 -8.96 -2.97 -17.84
CA ARG A 61 -9.70 -2.65 -19.06
C ARG A 61 -9.04 -1.51 -19.84
N TYR A 62 -8.77 -0.38 -19.19
CA TYR A 62 -8.18 0.78 -19.86
C TYR A 62 -6.80 0.46 -20.48
N LEU A 63 -5.92 -0.16 -19.68
CA LEU A 63 -4.56 -0.52 -20.08
C LEU A 63 -4.54 -1.61 -21.17
N SER A 64 -5.54 -2.50 -21.23
CA SER A 64 -5.65 -3.50 -22.31
C SER A 64 -6.07 -2.88 -23.65
N GLN A 65 -6.83 -1.79 -23.63
CA GLN A 65 -7.30 -1.10 -24.85
C GLN A 65 -6.26 -0.11 -25.37
N CYS A 66 -5.52 0.54 -24.47
CA CYS A 66 -4.37 1.34 -24.84
C CYS A 66 -3.21 0.42 -25.20
N LYS A 67 -2.77 0.40 -26.46
CA LYS A 67 -1.44 -0.18 -26.79
C LYS A 67 -0.37 0.74 -26.18
N ILE A 68 0.03 0.50 -24.93
CA ILE A 68 1.04 1.30 -24.19
C ILE A 68 2.48 1.05 -24.71
N GLN A 69 2.64 0.70 -25.99
CA GLN A 69 3.96 0.58 -26.59
C GLN A 69 4.69 1.92 -26.74
N ASN A 70 3.96 3.04 -26.74
CA ASN A 70 4.54 4.37 -27.01
C ASN A 70 4.68 5.29 -25.79
N ASN A 71 4.49 4.82 -24.55
CA ASN A 71 4.68 5.63 -23.32
C ASN A 71 4.07 7.05 -23.41
N LYS A 72 2.85 7.17 -23.95
CA LYS A 72 2.23 8.49 -24.11
C LYS A 72 1.90 9.07 -22.74
N LEU A 73 2.31 10.31 -22.49
CA LEU A 73 2.04 11.03 -21.23
C LEU A 73 0.54 11.02 -20.87
N LYS A 74 -0.34 11.07 -21.87
CA LYS A 74 -1.80 10.98 -21.70
C LYS A 74 -2.26 9.73 -20.97
N ASP A 75 -1.68 8.57 -21.27
CA ASP A 75 -2.08 7.29 -20.65
C ASP A 75 -1.71 7.27 -19.17
N PHE A 76 -0.52 7.78 -18.83
CA PHE A 76 -0.12 7.95 -17.42
C PHE A 76 -1.06 8.90 -16.69
N ILE A 77 -1.36 10.07 -17.28
CA ILE A 77 -2.27 11.05 -16.67
C ILE A 77 -3.64 10.41 -16.37
N ILE A 78 -4.18 9.63 -17.30
CA ILE A 78 -5.49 8.96 -17.09
C ILE A 78 -5.41 7.93 -15.96
N VAL A 79 -4.36 7.11 -15.92
CA VAL A 79 -4.15 6.14 -14.82
C VAL A 79 -4.05 6.87 -13.47
N PHE A 80 -3.26 7.94 -13.40
CA PHE A 80 -3.12 8.75 -12.19
C PHE A 80 -4.44 9.36 -11.76
N ILE A 81 -5.24 9.92 -12.69
CA ILE A 81 -6.55 10.48 -12.36
C ILE A 81 -7.50 9.39 -11.84
N MET A 82 -7.55 8.23 -12.50
CA MET A 82 -8.40 7.12 -12.07
C MET A 82 -8.06 6.63 -10.65
N VAL A 83 -6.79 6.70 -10.24
CA VAL A 83 -6.40 6.34 -8.88
C VAL A 83 -6.52 7.51 -7.90
N ALA A 84 -6.26 8.73 -8.34
CA ALA A 84 -6.31 9.93 -7.49
C ALA A 84 -7.73 10.22 -6.99
N ILE A 85 -8.77 9.95 -7.79
CA ILE A 85 -10.16 10.15 -7.39
C ILE A 85 -10.51 9.35 -6.13
N PRO A 86 -10.39 8.01 -6.08
CA PRO A 86 -10.69 7.26 -4.87
C PRO A 86 -9.72 7.56 -3.73
N VAL A 87 -8.43 7.84 -4.00
CA VAL A 87 -7.46 8.26 -2.97
C VAL A 87 -7.91 9.54 -2.27
N TYR A 88 -8.39 10.52 -3.03
CA TYR A 88 -8.90 11.77 -2.48
C TYR A 88 -10.14 11.52 -1.61
N LEU A 89 -11.13 10.77 -2.11
CA LEU A 89 -12.34 10.44 -1.35
C LEU A 89 -12.03 9.68 -0.04
N ILE A 90 -11.07 8.76 -0.07
CA ILE A 90 -10.66 7.97 1.10
C ILE A 90 -9.87 8.82 2.11
N LYS A 91 -9.07 9.79 1.63
CA LYS A 91 -8.35 10.71 2.50
C LYS A 91 -9.31 11.53 3.37
N GLU A 92 -10.46 11.94 2.83
CA GLU A 92 -11.53 12.62 3.56
C GLU A 92 -12.19 11.72 4.63
N GLN A 93 -11.98 10.39 4.59
CA GLN A 93 -12.46 9.40 5.59
C GLN A 93 -11.41 9.08 6.69
N PRO A 94 -10.55 10.06 7.02
CA PRO A 94 -9.23 9.92 7.64
C PRO A 94 -8.49 8.57 7.51
N ASP A 95 -8.59 7.87 6.38
CA ASP A 95 -7.99 6.54 6.19
C ASP A 95 -6.73 6.59 5.32
N LEU A 96 -5.63 7.03 5.92
CA LEU A 96 -4.34 7.10 5.23
C LEU A 96 -3.79 5.73 4.80
N GLY A 97 -4.07 4.68 5.58
CA GLY A 97 -3.54 3.34 5.28
C GLY A 97 -4.10 2.80 3.98
N THR A 98 -5.43 2.88 3.81
CA THR A 98 -6.08 2.40 2.59
C THR A 98 -5.78 3.28 1.38
N SER A 99 -5.67 4.60 1.53
CA SER A 99 -5.31 5.48 0.41
C SER A 99 -3.90 5.19 -0.15
N LEU A 100 -2.93 4.85 0.70
CA LEU A 100 -1.61 4.39 0.27
C LEU A 100 -1.66 3.07 -0.51
N VAL A 101 -2.56 2.15 -0.16
CA VAL A 101 -2.76 0.91 -0.91
C VAL A 101 -3.24 1.20 -2.34
N PHE A 102 -4.14 2.17 -2.54
CA PHE A 102 -4.56 2.54 -3.89
C PHE A 102 -3.41 3.09 -4.74
N LEU A 103 -2.54 3.91 -4.16
CA LEU A 103 -1.35 4.41 -4.85
C LEU A 103 -0.39 3.26 -5.22
N SER A 104 -0.24 2.27 -4.34
CA SER A 104 0.66 1.13 -4.60
C SER A 104 0.15 0.21 -5.71
N LEU A 105 -1.16 0.19 -6.02
CA LEU A 105 -1.74 -0.58 -7.13
C LEU A 105 -1.27 -0.10 -8.52
N ILE A 106 -0.83 1.16 -8.66
CA ILE A 106 -0.38 1.71 -9.94
C ILE A 106 0.82 0.91 -10.46
N ILE A 107 1.82 0.64 -9.61
CA ILE A 107 3.08 0.01 -10.01
C ILE A 107 2.90 -1.39 -10.63
N PRO A 108 2.26 -2.37 -9.95
CA PRO A 108 2.10 -3.71 -10.51
C PRO A 108 1.24 -3.71 -11.77
N LEU A 109 0.20 -2.87 -11.86
CA LEU A 109 -0.65 -2.79 -13.05
C LEU A 109 0.08 -2.22 -14.27
N LEU A 110 0.88 -1.17 -14.08
CA LEU A 110 1.70 -0.61 -15.14
C LEU A 110 2.82 -1.58 -15.56
N TYR A 111 3.42 -2.32 -14.63
CA TYR A 111 4.37 -3.39 -14.95
C TYR A 111 3.72 -4.47 -15.81
N TRP A 112 2.53 -4.92 -15.42
CA TRP A 112 1.78 -5.94 -16.15
C TRP A 112 1.34 -5.49 -17.55
N ALA A 113 1.04 -4.20 -17.70
CA ALA A 113 0.74 -3.58 -18.99
C ALA A 113 1.95 -3.48 -19.92
N GLY A 114 3.15 -3.90 -19.49
CA GLY A 114 4.37 -3.95 -20.29
C GLY A 114 5.16 -2.64 -20.31
N ILE A 115 4.96 -1.75 -19.35
CA ILE A 115 5.72 -0.50 -19.25
C ILE A 115 7.18 -0.81 -18.89
N GLN A 116 8.10 -0.05 -19.50
CA GLN A 116 9.54 -0.20 -19.28
C GLN A 116 9.89 -0.08 -17.78
N PRO A 117 10.70 -0.99 -17.21
CA PRO A 117 11.11 -0.94 -15.80
C PRO A 117 11.73 0.39 -15.38
N PHE A 118 12.46 1.06 -16.29
CA PHE A 118 13.01 2.38 -16.03
C PHE A 118 11.92 3.43 -15.74
N THR A 119 10.80 3.41 -16.48
CA THR A 119 9.70 4.36 -16.25
C THR A 119 9.01 4.09 -14.92
N LEU A 120 8.87 2.83 -14.52
CA LEU A 120 8.36 2.46 -13.19
C LEU A 120 9.31 2.93 -12.08
N PHE A 121 10.62 2.77 -12.26
CA PHE A 121 11.61 3.30 -11.34
C PHE A 121 11.50 4.81 -11.16
N VAL A 122 11.39 5.55 -12.27
CA VAL A 122 11.19 7.01 -12.24
C VAL A 122 9.91 7.38 -11.48
N LEU A 123 8.85 6.59 -11.60
CA LEU A 123 7.60 6.81 -10.88
C LEU A 123 7.72 6.63 -9.36
N ILE A 124 8.52 5.64 -8.94
CA ILE A 124 8.76 5.30 -7.54
C ILE A 124 9.79 6.27 -6.91
N SER A 125 10.70 6.81 -7.73
CA SER A 125 11.84 7.59 -7.25
C SER A 125 11.50 8.77 -6.33
N PRO A 126 10.46 9.59 -6.57
CA PRO A 126 10.13 10.71 -5.68
C PRO A 126 9.72 10.23 -4.29
N PHE A 127 9.01 9.11 -4.21
CA PHE A 127 8.59 8.53 -2.93
C PHE A 127 9.79 8.04 -2.12
N LEU A 128 10.76 7.38 -2.76
CA LEU A 128 12.01 7.00 -2.11
C LEU A 128 12.85 8.21 -1.71
N SER A 129 12.84 9.29 -2.51
CA SER A 129 13.51 10.55 -2.14
C SER A 129 12.91 11.17 -0.87
N VAL A 130 11.59 11.15 -0.71
CA VAL A 130 10.93 11.60 0.54
C VAL A 130 11.38 10.74 1.72
N ILE A 131 11.29 9.42 1.61
CA ILE A 131 11.64 8.48 2.71
C ILE A 131 13.11 8.60 3.10
N THR A 132 14.01 8.74 2.14
CA THR A 132 15.45 8.80 2.43
C THR A 132 15.88 10.18 2.92
N SER A 133 15.14 11.25 2.59
CA SER A 133 15.47 12.62 2.99
C SER A 133 15.46 12.87 4.50
N PHE A 134 14.80 12.01 5.29
CA PHE A 134 14.81 12.09 6.76
C PHE A 134 16.21 11.86 7.36
N GLN A 135 17.11 11.20 6.64
CA GLN A 135 18.48 10.92 7.10
C GLN A 135 19.47 11.28 6.00
N PHE A 136 20.37 12.24 6.28
CA PHE A 136 21.28 12.79 5.27
C PHE A 136 22.13 11.72 4.55
N ILE A 137 22.64 10.73 5.30
CA ILE A 137 23.45 9.64 4.73
C ILE A 137 22.64 8.78 3.77
N PHE A 138 21.41 8.40 4.15
CA PHE A 138 20.53 7.59 3.29
C PHE A 138 20.11 8.37 2.04
N PHE A 139 19.83 9.66 2.19
CA PHE A 139 19.55 10.53 1.06
C PHE A 139 20.73 10.59 0.08
N LEU A 140 21.95 10.75 0.58
CA LEU A 140 23.16 10.77 -0.25
C LEU A 140 23.35 9.43 -0.98
N CYS A 141 23.27 8.30 -0.27
CA CYS A 141 23.36 6.97 -0.86
C CYS A 141 22.29 6.76 -1.95
N TRP A 142 21.06 7.18 -1.69
CA TRP A 142 19.96 7.12 -2.66
C TRP A 142 20.24 7.98 -3.90
N MET A 143 20.72 9.21 -3.73
CA MET A 143 21.07 10.09 -4.85
C MET A 143 22.21 9.52 -5.71
N LEU A 144 23.17 8.81 -5.12
CA LEU A 144 24.21 8.09 -5.86
C LEU A 144 23.64 6.94 -6.69
N ILE A 145 22.77 6.12 -6.09
CA ILE A 145 22.07 5.03 -6.80
C ILE A 145 21.24 5.59 -7.95
N MET A 146 20.46 6.63 -7.69
CA MET A 146 19.66 7.34 -8.71
C MET A 146 20.53 7.84 -9.87
N THR A 147 21.68 8.44 -9.58
CA THR A 147 22.62 8.90 -10.61
C THR A 147 23.12 7.73 -11.46
N GLY A 148 23.50 6.62 -10.83
CA GLY A 148 23.93 5.40 -11.53
C GLY A 148 22.85 4.84 -12.46
N VAL A 149 21.60 4.73 -11.98
CA VAL A 149 20.48 4.24 -12.78
C VAL A 149 20.17 5.18 -13.95
N LEU A 150 20.15 6.49 -13.71
CA LEU A 150 19.91 7.49 -14.76
C LEU A 150 21.01 7.49 -15.82
N TYR A 151 22.28 7.31 -15.42
CA TYR A 151 23.42 7.18 -16.34
C TYR A 151 23.29 5.94 -17.23
N LEU A 152 22.94 4.78 -16.65
CA LEU A 152 22.74 3.53 -17.39
C LEU A 152 21.56 3.58 -18.37
N SER A 153 20.61 4.50 -18.15
CA SER A 153 19.38 4.59 -18.93
C SER A 153 19.57 5.22 -20.31
N LYS A 154 20.75 5.81 -20.60
CA LYS A 154 21.14 6.39 -21.89
C LYS A 154 20.09 7.35 -22.49
N LYS A 155 19.29 8.01 -21.66
CA LYS A 155 18.29 9.00 -22.08
C LYS A 155 18.97 10.33 -22.39
N ARG A 156 18.26 11.23 -23.08
CA ARG A 156 18.74 12.59 -23.37
C ARG A 156 19.14 13.30 -22.07
N LEU A 157 20.31 13.93 -22.05
CA LEU A 157 20.88 14.59 -20.86
C LEU A 157 19.90 15.53 -20.15
N VAL A 158 19.12 16.31 -20.92
CA VAL A 158 18.10 17.23 -20.37
C VAL A 158 17.05 16.49 -19.53
N VAL A 159 16.62 15.31 -19.96
CA VAL A 159 15.65 14.49 -19.21
C VAL A 159 16.28 13.95 -17.94
N VAL A 160 17.53 13.47 -18.03
CA VAL A 160 18.28 12.97 -16.86
C VAL A 160 18.47 14.06 -15.82
N MET A 161 18.91 15.25 -16.23
CA MET A 161 19.07 16.40 -15.34
C MET A 161 17.73 16.81 -14.73
N GLY A 162 16.66 16.87 -15.52
CA GLY A 162 15.33 17.21 -15.03
C GLY A 162 14.81 16.23 -13.97
N LEU A 163 14.94 14.92 -14.20
CA LEU A 163 14.52 13.89 -13.25
C LEU A 163 15.35 13.89 -11.95
N PHE A 164 16.66 14.16 -12.07
CA PHE A 164 17.55 14.28 -10.93
C PHE A 164 17.20 15.51 -10.07
N LEU A 165 17.04 16.67 -10.71
CA LEU A 165 16.63 17.91 -10.04
C LEU A 165 15.26 17.78 -9.39
N ALA A 166 14.30 17.13 -10.05
CA ALA A 166 12.97 16.89 -9.47
C ALA A 166 13.05 16.07 -8.17
N ASN A 167 13.88 15.02 -8.11
CA ASN A 167 14.07 14.23 -6.89
C ASN A 167 14.77 15.02 -5.79
N ILE A 168 15.73 15.88 -6.14
CA ILE A 168 16.36 16.81 -5.19
C ILE A 168 15.32 17.75 -4.60
N ILE A 169 14.54 18.42 -5.46
CA ILE A 169 13.49 19.37 -5.04
C ILE A 169 12.50 18.67 -4.10
N VAL A 170 12.04 17.47 -4.45
CA VAL A 170 11.14 16.68 -3.59
C VAL A 170 11.77 16.39 -2.23
N GLY A 171 13.04 15.99 -2.18
CA GLY A 171 13.75 15.76 -0.91
C GLY A 171 13.87 17.01 -0.04
N PHE A 172 14.07 18.19 -0.65
CA PHE A 172 14.12 19.47 0.08
C PHE A 172 12.74 19.98 0.52
N ILE A 173 11.66 19.58 -0.15
CA ILE A 173 10.28 19.94 0.22
C ILE A 173 9.77 19.06 1.38
N THR A 174 10.38 17.90 1.64
CA THR A 174 9.95 16.97 2.69
C THR A 174 9.71 17.60 4.08
N PRO A 175 10.55 18.52 4.61
CA PRO A 175 10.29 19.16 5.90
C PRO A 175 8.97 19.94 5.95
N GLU A 176 8.59 20.58 4.84
CA GLU A 176 7.33 21.32 4.72
C GLU A 176 6.14 20.34 4.67
N LEU A 177 6.29 19.25 3.91
CA LEU A 177 5.31 18.16 3.89
C LEU A 177 5.10 17.58 5.28
N TRP A 178 6.19 17.39 6.04
CA TRP A 178 6.16 16.88 7.40
C TRP A 178 5.39 17.82 8.34
N ASN A 179 5.62 19.13 8.25
CA ASN A 179 4.96 20.10 9.12
C ASN A 179 3.44 20.14 8.90
N ASN A 180 2.99 19.91 7.67
CA ASN A 180 1.57 19.84 7.29
C ASN A 180 0.86 18.54 7.70
N LEU A 181 1.59 17.53 8.22
CA LEU A 181 0.96 16.32 8.75
C LEU A 181 0.29 16.59 10.11
N GLU A 182 -0.83 15.93 10.34
CA GLU A 182 -1.52 15.93 11.63
C GLU A 182 -0.63 15.32 12.73
N ASP A 183 -0.82 15.73 13.98
CA ASP A 183 0.04 15.29 15.08
C ASP A 183 0.01 13.76 15.28
N TYR A 184 -1.15 13.13 15.11
CA TYR A 184 -1.28 11.67 15.18
C TYR A 184 -0.50 10.95 14.06
N GLN A 185 -0.38 11.56 12.88
CA GLN A 185 0.36 11.00 11.73
C GLN A 185 1.86 11.07 12.01
N LYS A 186 2.33 12.23 12.50
CA LYS A 186 3.71 12.41 12.94
C LYS A 186 4.07 11.42 14.04
N GLN A 187 3.20 11.22 15.03
CA GLN A 187 3.44 10.30 16.14
C GLN A 187 3.57 8.85 15.66
N ARG A 188 2.69 8.38 14.76
CA ARG A 188 2.81 7.03 14.17
C ARG A 188 4.14 6.83 13.42
N ILE A 189 4.58 7.83 12.66
CA ILE A 189 5.86 7.75 11.94
C ILE A 189 7.05 7.77 12.90
N LYS A 190 7.03 8.62 13.94
CA LYS A 190 8.10 8.66 14.95
C LYS A 190 8.24 7.32 15.70
N ILE A 191 7.12 6.73 16.10
CA ILE A 191 7.08 5.47 16.84
C ILE A 191 7.54 4.28 15.98
N LEU A 192 7.37 4.34 14.66
CA LEU A 192 7.93 3.35 13.75
C LEU A 192 9.46 3.24 13.89
N PHE A 193 10.14 4.38 14.08
CA PHE A 193 11.61 4.43 14.20
C PHE A 193 12.08 4.25 15.65
N ASP A 194 11.35 4.81 16.61
CA ASP A 194 11.67 4.70 18.02
C ASP A 194 10.41 4.49 18.87
N PRO A 195 10.01 3.23 19.08
CA PRO A 195 8.86 2.89 19.91
C PRO A 195 9.04 3.30 21.37
N HIS A 196 10.27 3.46 21.85
CA HIS A 196 10.57 3.69 23.27
C HIS A 196 10.35 5.15 23.70
N GLN A 197 10.30 6.10 22.76
CA GLN A 197 9.98 7.51 23.04
C GLN A 197 8.61 7.70 23.69
N ASP A 198 7.65 6.82 23.37
CA ASP A 198 6.30 6.84 23.97
C ASP A 198 5.90 5.44 24.42
N ALA A 199 6.67 4.89 25.36
CA ALA A 199 6.50 3.53 25.85
C ALA A 199 5.16 3.27 26.60
N ARG A 200 4.41 4.32 26.97
CA ARG A 200 3.11 4.21 27.68
C ARG A 200 1.91 4.61 26.83
N GLY A 201 2.10 5.34 25.73
CA GLY A 201 1.04 5.74 24.81
C GLY A 201 1.02 4.86 23.57
N THR A 202 1.23 5.48 22.40
CA THR A 202 1.11 4.81 21.10
C THR A 202 2.23 3.79 20.86
N GLY A 203 3.40 3.95 21.50
CA GLY A 203 4.52 3.01 21.40
C GLY A 203 4.37 1.75 22.25
N TYR A 204 3.53 1.78 23.30
CA TYR A 204 3.26 0.64 24.16
C TYR A 204 2.81 -0.59 23.36
N GLN A 205 1.90 -0.39 22.41
CA GLN A 205 1.35 -1.47 21.58
C GLN A 205 2.42 -2.13 20.71
N VAL A 206 3.31 -1.33 20.11
CA VAL A 206 4.42 -1.82 19.28
C VAL A 206 5.43 -2.61 20.12
N ILE A 207 5.77 -2.11 21.31
CA ILE A 207 6.70 -2.78 22.23
C ILE A 207 6.13 -4.12 22.71
N GLN A 208 4.86 -4.16 23.12
CA GLN A 208 4.22 -5.40 23.56
C GLN A 208 4.17 -6.43 22.44
N SER A 209 3.89 -5.98 21.22
CA SER A 209 3.91 -6.84 20.02
C SER A 209 5.27 -7.46 19.79
N MET A 210 6.34 -6.67 19.91
CA MET A 210 7.71 -7.14 19.77
C MET A 210 8.11 -8.13 20.87
N ASN A 211 7.74 -7.84 22.13
CA ASN A 211 8.01 -8.72 23.26
C ASN A 211 7.24 -10.04 23.17
N ALA A 212 5.98 -10.02 22.71
CA ALA A 212 5.18 -11.22 22.50
C ALA A 212 5.85 -12.16 21.49
N ILE A 213 6.24 -11.62 20.32
CA ILE A 213 6.97 -12.37 19.29
C ILE A 213 8.29 -12.91 19.83
N GLY A 214 9.07 -12.08 20.53
CA GLY A 214 10.36 -12.48 21.11
C GLY A 214 10.22 -13.59 22.16
N SER A 215 9.13 -13.59 22.93
CA SER A 215 8.88 -14.59 23.98
C SER A 215 8.50 -15.98 23.46
N GLY A 216 8.07 -16.09 22.19
CA GLY A 216 7.74 -17.37 21.56
C GLY A 216 8.97 -18.23 21.22
N GLY A 217 10.17 -17.63 21.11
CA GLY A 217 11.38 -18.37 20.75
C GLY A 217 11.25 -19.13 19.43
N SER A 218 11.94 -20.26 19.29
CA SER A 218 11.94 -21.02 18.03
C SER A 218 10.66 -21.86 17.82
N ALA A 219 10.13 -22.47 18.88
CA ALA A 219 9.03 -23.45 18.81
C ALA A 219 7.67 -22.94 19.32
N GLY A 220 7.64 -21.74 19.90
CA GLY A 220 6.43 -21.18 20.50
C GLY A 220 6.17 -21.66 21.92
N LYS A 221 5.22 -21.01 22.60
CA LYS A 221 4.74 -21.43 23.94
C LYS A 221 3.66 -22.51 23.88
N GLY A 222 3.12 -22.79 22.70
CA GLY A 222 2.02 -23.71 22.46
C GLY A 222 0.68 -22.98 22.25
N PHE A 223 -0.22 -23.64 21.51
CA PHE A 223 -1.54 -23.12 21.18
C PHE A 223 -2.34 -22.75 22.44
N LEU A 224 -2.87 -21.53 22.49
CA LEU A 224 -3.59 -20.98 23.65
C LEU A 224 -2.76 -21.02 24.96
N LYS A 225 -1.43 -20.90 24.87
CA LYS A 225 -0.54 -20.76 26.03
C LYS A 225 0.25 -19.44 26.00
N GLY A 226 -0.13 -18.50 25.13
CA GLY A 226 0.47 -17.18 25.06
C GLY A 226 0.22 -16.38 26.34
N THR A 227 1.27 -16.04 27.07
CA THR A 227 1.18 -15.30 28.33
C THR A 227 0.84 -13.83 28.10
N GLN A 228 1.39 -13.20 27.05
CA GLN A 228 1.12 -11.81 26.70
C GLN A 228 -0.24 -11.65 26.02
N THR A 229 -0.60 -12.65 25.20
CA THR A 229 -1.90 -12.75 24.54
C THR A 229 -3.03 -12.96 25.57
N GLN A 230 -2.92 -13.92 26.49
CA GLN A 230 -4.04 -14.19 27.41
C GLN A 230 -4.24 -13.14 28.51
N LEU A 231 -3.18 -12.44 28.91
CA LEU A 231 -3.24 -11.42 29.96
C LEU A 231 -3.76 -10.05 29.47
N ARG A 232 -4.26 -9.96 28.23
CA ARG A 232 -4.83 -8.72 27.63
C ARG A 232 -3.90 -7.50 27.64
N PHE A 233 -2.59 -7.71 27.66
CA PHE A 233 -1.61 -6.62 27.53
C PHE A 233 -1.60 -6.02 26.12
N LEU A 234 -2.18 -6.70 25.13
CA LEU A 234 -2.43 -6.21 23.79
C LEU A 234 -3.91 -5.77 23.65
N PRO A 235 -4.18 -4.49 23.32
CA PRO A 235 -5.53 -4.08 22.93
C PRO A 235 -5.90 -4.67 21.57
N GLU A 236 -7.13 -5.19 21.41
CA GLU A 236 -7.69 -5.72 20.15
C GLU A 236 -6.84 -6.80 19.45
N GLN A 237 -6.51 -7.87 20.17
CA GLN A 237 -5.75 -9.05 19.68
C GLN A 237 -6.31 -9.69 18.40
N ASN A 238 -7.62 -9.54 18.19
CA ASN A 238 -8.34 -10.17 17.11
C ASN A 238 -8.28 -9.41 15.78
N THR A 239 -7.77 -8.16 15.76
CA THR A 239 -7.67 -7.38 14.53
C THR A 239 -6.23 -6.99 14.22
N ASP A 240 -5.56 -6.32 15.15
CA ASP A 240 -4.34 -5.58 14.82
C ASP A 240 -3.06 -6.36 15.20
N PHE A 241 -3.19 -7.37 16.07
CA PHE A 241 -2.04 -8.10 16.66
C PHE A 241 -2.05 -9.61 16.46
N ILE A 242 -2.82 -10.14 15.51
CA ILE A 242 -2.87 -11.58 15.18
C ILE A 242 -1.45 -12.14 14.91
N PHE A 243 -0.60 -11.36 14.24
CA PHE A 243 0.76 -11.77 13.95
C PHE A 243 1.61 -11.95 15.22
N SER A 244 1.43 -11.09 16.22
CA SER A 244 2.12 -11.20 17.52
C SER A 244 1.67 -12.42 18.31
N VAL A 245 0.37 -12.74 18.25
CA VAL A 245 -0.18 -13.97 18.85
C VAL A 245 0.45 -15.19 18.20
N LEU A 246 0.50 -15.22 16.86
CA LEU A 246 1.08 -16.32 16.12
C LEU A 246 2.57 -16.52 16.45
N GLY A 247 3.31 -15.42 16.59
CA GLY A 247 4.70 -15.45 17.02
C GLY A 247 4.89 -15.95 18.45
N GLU A 248 4.03 -15.57 19.37
CA GLU A 248 4.12 -16.04 20.76
C GLU A 248 3.77 -17.53 20.88
N GLU A 249 2.71 -17.98 20.22
CA GLU A 249 2.18 -19.34 20.37
C GLU A 249 2.96 -20.39 19.57
N PHE A 250 3.36 -20.06 18.34
CA PHE A 250 4.02 -21.00 17.41
C PHE A 250 5.49 -20.66 17.13
N GLY A 251 6.00 -19.55 17.66
CA GLY A 251 7.40 -19.16 17.54
C GLY A 251 7.85 -18.91 16.11
N PHE A 252 9.17 -18.96 15.91
CA PHE A 252 9.80 -18.77 14.61
C PHE A 252 9.31 -19.78 13.55
N VAL A 253 9.10 -21.04 13.93
CA VAL A 253 8.62 -22.09 12.99
C VAL A 253 7.22 -21.77 12.49
N GLY A 254 6.32 -21.33 13.37
CA GLY A 254 4.97 -20.92 12.98
C GLY A 254 4.97 -19.74 12.02
N ILE A 255 5.69 -18.67 12.38
CA ILE A 255 5.82 -17.48 11.53
C ILE A 255 6.41 -17.85 10.15
N SER A 256 7.48 -18.65 10.13
CA SER A 256 8.13 -19.08 8.89
C SER A 256 7.19 -19.90 8.01
N THR A 257 6.38 -20.76 8.62
CA THR A 257 5.37 -21.55 7.91
C THR A 257 4.32 -20.65 7.27
N VAL A 258 3.82 -19.64 8.00
CA VAL A 258 2.86 -18.66 7.45
C VAL A 258 3.47 -17.88 6.29
N PHE A 259 4.70 -17.37 6.42
CA PHE A 259 5.37 -16.69 5.32
C PHE A 259 5.57 -17.59 4.11
N LEU A 260 5.92 -18.86 4.31
CA LEU A 260 6.04 -19.84 3.23
C LEU A 260 4.70 -20.04 2.52
N LEU A 261 3.59 -20.17 3.26
CA LEU A 261 2.25 -20.32 2.68
C LEU A 261 1.83 -19.09 1.88
N PHE A 262 2.07 -17.88 2.39
CA PHE A 262 1.83 -16.64 1.64
C PHE A 262 2.71 -16.55 0.40
N PHE A 263 3.98 -16.93 0.49
CA PHE A 263 4.88 -16.98 -0.66
C PHE A 263 4.38 -17.94 -1.74
N LEU A 264 3.98 -19.16 -1.36
CA LEU A 264 3.41 -20.15 -2.29
C LEU A 264 2.12 -19.64 -2.94
N LEU A 265 1.24 -18.99 -2.17
CA LEU A 265 0.01 -18.39 -2.67
C LEU A 265 0.28 -17.26 -3.67
N ILE A 266 1.20 -16.34 -3.35
CA ILE A 266 1.59 -15.24 -4.24
C ILE A 266 2.25 -15.79 -5.50
N ASN A 267 3.15 -16.75 -5.38
CA ASN A 267 3.79 -17.38 -6.54
C ASN A 267 2.75 -18.08 -7.43
N ARG A 268 1.75 -18.73 -6.83
CA ARG A 268 0.64 -19.34 -7.58
C ARG A 268 -0.20 -18.29 -8.31
N MET A 269 -0.50 -17.15 -7.68
CA MET A 269 -1.22 -16.05 -8.32
C MET A 269 -0.44 -15.44 -9.49
N ILE A 270 0.86 -15.20 -9.31
CA ILE A 270 1.73 -14.68 -10.38
C ILE A 270 1.82 -15.70 -11.52
N SER A 271 2.02 -16.98 -11.22
CA SER A 271 2.05 -18.04 -12.23
C SER A 271 0.74 -18.15 -13.00
N ALA A 272 -0.41 -18.03 -12.32
CA ALA A 272 -1.71 -18.00 -12.98
C ALA A 272 -1.85 -16.79 -13.91
N ALA A 273 -1.41 -15.61 -13.45
CA ALA A 273 -1.43 -14.38 -14.24
C ALA A 273 -0.52 -14.48 -15.48
N VAL A 274 0.72 -15.00 -15.35
CA VAL A 274 1.66 -15.14 -16.49
C VAL A 274 1.12 -16.10 -17.55
N ASN A 275 0.41 -17.15 -17.16
CA ASN A 275 -0.18 -18.14 -18.07
C ASN A 275 -1.51 -17.70 -18.68
N ALA A 276 -2.03 -16.52 -18.29
CA ALA A 276 -3.26 -15.96 -18.84
C ALA A 276 -3.09 -15.64 -20.33
N ARG A 277 -4.09 -15.96 -21.15
CA ARG A 277 -3.97 -15.86 -22.61
C ARG A 277 -4.21 -14.45 -23.12
N ASN A 278 -4.97 -13.64 -22.41
CA ASN A 278 -5.28 -12.27 -22.80
C ASN A 278 -4.82 -11.28 -21.73
N GLN A 279 -4.52 -10.04 -22.14
CA GLN A 279 -4.08 -8.99 -21.20
C GLN A 279 -5.15 -8.61 -20.15
N PHE A 280 -6.40 -9.04 -20.36
CA PHE A 280 -7.50 -8.90 -19.40
C PHE A 280 -8.04 -10.24 -18.87
N GLU A 281 -7.82 -11.36 -19.58
CA GLU A 281 -8.34 -12.71 -19.23
C GLU A 281 -7.19 -13.68 -18.90
#